data_AF-A0A7S2FSJ6-F1
#
_entry.id   AF-A0A7S2FSJ6-F1
#
_cell.length_a   1.000
_cell.length_b   1.000
_cell.length_c   1.000
_cell.angle_alpha   90.00
_cell.angle_beta   90.00
_cell.angle_gamma   90.00
#
_symmetry.space_group_name_H-M   'P 1'
#
loop_
_entity.id
_entity.type
_entity.pdbx_description
1 polymer ?
#
loop_
_entity_poly.entity_id
_entity_poly.type
_entity_poly.pdbx_seq_one_letter_code
_entity_poly.pdbx_strand_id
1 'polypeptide(L)'
;PIHSISDCTPGSTRHAWPEGVPRSDKIAALKRYRVYLAFENVVEAGYVTEKAIDGFAGGAVPLYLGAPDIGEYIPKDGYISANAAMESLMSEAAGHEMDALAAKVKAAIEDEATWRGYVAWRDEPLEKVNGGALVRRWAWSDTVVGLCRLCRFAYAQLTPGARWDQRLQQAVGGASPPAREDAAAWAAWRRRA
;
A
#
# COMPACT_ATOMS: atom_id res chain seq x y z
N PRO A 1 -16.74 21.30 1.58
CA PRO A 1 -17.74 20.22 1.40
C PRO A 1 -17.01 18.89 1.10
N ILE A 2 -17.54 17.74 1.53
CA ILE A 2 -16.97 16.43 1.20
C ILE A 2 -17.52 15.99 -0.16
N HIS A 3 -16.66 15.81 -1.14
CA HIS A 3 -17.06 15.30 -2.47
C HIS A 3 -16.94 13.78 -2.50
N SER A 4 -18.02 13.11 -2.86
CA SER A 4 -17.95 11.72 -3.30
C SER A 4 -17.72 11.71 -4.82
N ILE A 5 -16.58 11.14 -5.21
CA ILE A 5 -16.15 11.01 -6.60
C ILE A 5 -16.41 9.60 -7.16
N SER A 6 -17.19 8.77 -6.46
CA SER A 6 -17.55 7.40 -6.87
C SER A 6 -19.05 7.16 -6.70
N ASP A 7 -19.50 5.93 -6.95
CA ASP A 7 -20.91 5.55 -6.81
C ASP A 7 -21.36 5.46 -5.34
N CYS A 8 -20.43 5.35 -4.39
CA CYS A 8 -20.75 5.40 -2.97
C CYS A 8 -21.01 6.85 -2.53
N THR A 9 -22.26 7.21 -2.26
CA THR A 9 -22.66 8.59 -1.90
C THR A 9 -23.31 8.66 -0.51
N PRO A 10 -22.52 8.62 0.58
CA PRO A 10 -23.05 8.75 1.93
C PRO A 10 -23.82 10.06 2.12
N GLY A 11 -24.74 10.08 3.08
CA GLY A 11 -25.46 11.28 3.49
C GLY A 11 -24.49 12.43 3.79
N SER A 12 -24.90 13.67 3.47
CA SER A 12 -24.10 14.89 3.66
C SER A 12 -22.83 14.99 2.80
N THR A 13 -22.59 14.04 1.89
CA THR A 13 -21.59 14.19 0.83
C THR A 13 -22.22 14.77 -0.44
N ARG A 14 -21.41 15.39 -1.30
CA ARG A 14 -21.82 15.85 -2.62
C ARG A 14 -21.29 14.90 -3.69
N HIS A 15 -22.16 14.26 -4.46
CA HIS A 15 -21.75 13.48 -5.63
C HIS A 15 -21.28 14.45 -6.72
N ALA A 16 -19.96 14.63 -6.83
CA ALA A 16 -19.37 15.59 -7.75
C ALA A 16 -17.99 15.11 -8.19
N TRP A 17 -17.78 15.08 -9.50
CA TRP A 17 -16.48 14.81 -10.11
C TRP A 17 -15.81 16.14 -10.51
N PRO A 18 -14.48 16.31 -10.37
CA PRO A 18 -13.82 17.54 -10.78
C PRO A 18 -14.00 17.85 -12.27
N GLU A 19 -14.32 19.10 -12.59
CA GLU A 19 -14.51 19.56 -13.96
C GLU A 19 -13.22 19.37 -14.80
N GLY A 20 -13.39 18.94 -16.06
CA GLY A 20 -12.29 18.75 -17.00
C GLY A 20 -11.40 17.52 -16.74
N VAL A 21 -11.75 16.65 -15.78
CA VAL A 21 -11.02 15.41 -15.51
C VAL A 21 -11.82 14.21 -16.06
N PRO A 22 -11.23 13.29 -16.85
CA PRO A 22 -11.90 12.07 -17.27
C PRO A 22 -12.26 11.18 -16.08
N ARG A 23 -13.46 10.56 -16.08
CA ARG A 23 -13.90 9.61 -15.04
C ARG A 23 -12.98 8.39 -14.89
N SER A 24 -12.22 8.05 -15.92
CA SER A 24 -11.22 6.98 -15.90
C SER A 24 -9.92 7.35 -15.17
N ASP A 25 -9.69 8.64 -14.88
CA ASP A 25 -8.45 9.12 -14.25
C ASP A 25 -8.71 9.58 -12.82
N LYS A 26 -8.82 8.59 -11.92
CA LYS A 26 -8.98 8.80 -10.49
C LYS A 26 -7.85 9.65 -9.91
N ILE A 27 -6.61 9.43 -10.34
CA ILE A 27 -5.44 10.12 -9.80
C ILE A 27 -5.49 11.62 -10.15
N ALA A 28 -5.84 11.98 -11.39
CA ALA A 28 -6.05 13.38 -11.76
C ALA A 28 -7.19 14.05 -10.98
N ALA A 29 -8.23 13.30 -10.63
CA ALA A 29 -9.29 13.83 -9.76
C ALA A 29 -8.77 14.08 -8.34
N LEU A 30 -8.01 13.13 -7.77
CA LEU A 30 -7.44 13.25 -6.43
C LEU A 30 -6.46 14.43 -6.29
N LYS A 31 -5.75 14.83 -7.36
CA LYS A 31 -4.90 16.05 -7.38
C LYS A 31 -5.64 17.35 -7.07
N ARG A 32 -6.98 17.35 -7.09
CA ARG A 32 -7.81 18.51 -6.75
C ARG A 32 -8.11 18.62 -5.25
N TYR A 33 -7.65 17.68 -4.44
CA TYR A 33 -7.97 17.58 -3.02
C TYR A 33 -6.71 17.54 -2.16
N ARG A 34 -6.77 18.15 -0.97
CA ARG A 34 -5.69 18.09 0.03
C ARG A 34 -5.72 16.80 0.84
N VAL A 35 -6.91 16.26 1.08
CA VAL A 35 -7.16 15.05 1.87
C VAL A 35 -8.07 14.10 1.07
N TYR A 36 -7.78 12.81 1.14
CA TYR A 36 -8.56 11.73 0.53
C TYR A 36 -8.96 10.69 1.58
N LEU A 37 -10.25 10.36 1.67
CA LEU A 37 -10.75 9.29 2.54
C LEU A 37 -10.40 7.93 1.94
N ALA A 38 -9.30 7.35 2.39
CA ALA A 38 -8.76 6.06 1.97
C ALA A 38 -9.21 4.96 2.93
N PHE A 39 -10.52 4.70 2.99
CA PHE A 39 -11.08 3.69 3.89
C PHE A 39 -11.13 2.32 3.21
N GLU A 40 -10.57 1.32 3.87
CA GLU A 40 -10.72 -0.06 3.49
C GLU A 40 -12.10 -0.58 3.85
N ASN A 41 -12.51 -1.63 3.13
CA ASN A 41 -13.80 -2.27 3.35
C ASN A 41 -13.86 -3.00 4.72
N VAL A 42 -12.70 -3.35 5.29
CA VAL A 42 -12.56 -4.06 6.56
C VAL A 42 -11.32 -3.55 7.30
N VAL A 43 -11.40 -3.50 8.63
CA VAL A 43 -10.26 -3.28 9.53
C VAL A 43 -9.65 -4.65 9.83
N GLU A 44 -8.53 -4.96 9.20
CA GLU A 44 -7.83 -6.25 9.34
C GLU A 44 -6.31 -6.04 9.20
N ALA A 45 -5.51 -6.71 10.02
CA ALA A 45 -4.06 -6.54 10.00
C ALA A 45 -3.48 -6.94 8.64
N GLY A 46 -2.60 -6.10 8.10
CA GLY A 46 -2.00 -6.27 6.78
C GLY A 46 -2.93 -6.04 5.59
N TYR A 47 -4.21 -5.75 5.80
CA TYR A 47 -5.14 -5.40 4.72
C TYR A 47 -4.97 -3.93 4.31
N VAL A 48 -3.93 -3.66 3.53
CA VAL A 48 -3.64 -2.35 2.91
C VAL A 48 -3.74 -2.50 1.39
N THR A 49 -4.56 -1.68 0.75
CA THR A 49 -4.81 -1.75 -0.70
C THR A 49 -4.31 -0.51 -1.45
N GLU A 50 -4.70 -0.37 -2.71
CA GLU A 50 -4.38 0.80 -3.54
C GLU A 50 -4.92 2.10 -2.95
N LYS A 51 -5.95 2.08 -2.09
CA LYS A 51 -6.61 3.30 -1.60
C LYS A 51 -5.64 4.26 -0.91
N ALA A 52 -4.78 3.78 -0.02
CA ALA A 52 -3.78 4.65 0.60
C ALA A 52 -2.78 5.20 -0.44
N ILE A 53 -2.38 4.36 -1.39
CA ILE A 53 -1.41 4.68 -2.44
C ILE A 53 -1.97 5.68 -3.46
N ASP A 54 -3.25 5.59 -3.80
CA ASP A 54 -3.95 6.53 -4.69
C ASP A 54 -3.95 7.94 -4.12
N GLY A 55 -4.13 8.08 -2.80
CA GLY A 55 -3.98 9.37 -2.11
C GLY A 55 -2.58 9.94 -2.33
N PHE A 56 -1.54 9.14 -2.09
CA PHE A 56 -0.16 9.55 -2.35
C PHE A 56 0.11 9.88 -3.82
N ALA A 57 -0.42 9.11 -4.77
CA ALA A 57 -0.25 9.37 -6.19
C ALA A 57 -0.97 10.67 -6.62
N GLY A 58 -2.10 10.98 -5.99
CA GLY A 58 -2.83 12.24 -6.15
C GLY A 58 -2.19 13.42 -5.41
N GLY A 59 -1.19 13.20 -4.55
CA GLY A 59 -0.64 14.25 -3.68
C GLY A 59 -1.59 14.67 -2.55
N ALA A 60 -2.65 13.90 -2.30
CA ALA A 60 -3.56 14.09 -1.18
C ALA A 60 -3.07 13.29 0.04
N VAL A 61 -3.27 13.84 1.24
CA VAL A 61 -3.01 13.12 2.49
C VAL A 61 -4.11 12.08 2.68
N PRO A 62 -3.79 10.77 2.79
CA PRO A 62 -4.79 9.77 3.10
C PRO A 62 -5.32 9.95 4.52
N LEU A 63 -6.64 10.10 4.66
CA LEU A 63 -7.38 9.82 5.88
C LEU A 63 -7.75 8.34 5.84
N TYR A 64 -7.01 7.52 6.58
CA TYR A 64 -7.03 6.07 6.46
C TYR A 64 -7.80 5.39 7.59
N LEU A 65 -8.60 4.39 7.21
CA LEU A 65 -9.28 3.45 8.11
C LEU A 65 -9.09 2.06 7.52
N GLY A 66 -8.59 1.10 8.28
CA GLY A 66 -8.26 -0.24 7.77
C GLY A 66 -7.24 -0.92 8.69
N ALA A 67 -6.24 -1.60 8.11
CA ALA A 67 -5.13 -2.21 8.86
C ALA A 67 -4.59 -1.36 10.04
N PRO A 68 -4.66 -1.86 11.29
CA PRO A 68 -4.05 -1.21 12.47
C PRO A 68 -2.53 -1.03 12.33
N ASP A 69 -1.88 -1.92 11.60
CA ASP A 69 -0.45 -1.98 11.31
C ASP A 69 -0.07 -1.26 10.01
N ILE A 70 -0.92 -0.37 9.46
CA ILE A 70 -0.65 0.30 8.17
C ILE A 70 0.73 0.98 8.09
N GLY A 71 1.26 1.52 9.19
CA GLY A 71 2.59 2.15 9.25
C GLY A 71 3.75 1.19 8.90
N GLU A 72 3.49 -0.11 8.86
CA GLU A 72 4.41 -1.12 8.36
C GLU A 72 4.51 -1.16 6.83
N TYR A 73 3.46 -0.74 6.12
CA TYR A 73 3.35 -0.90 4.67
C TYR A 73 3.51 0.42 3.92
N ILE A 74 3.39 1.56 4.59
CA ILE A 74 3.51 2.91 4.02
C ILE A 74 4.34 3.84 4.93
N PRO A 75 4.76 5.03 4.45
CA PRO A 75 5.41 6.04 5.30
C PRO A 75 4.55 6.39 6.53
N LYS A 76 5.09 6.19 7.73
CA LYS A 76 4.33 6.24 8.99
C LYS A 76 3.75 7.62 9.31
N ASP A 77 4.45 8.66 8.87
CA ASP A 77 4.08 10.06 9.07
C ASP A 77 3.29 10.62 7.86
N GLY A 78 2.94 9.76 6.89
CA GLY A 78 2.35 10.16 5.62
C GLY A 78 0.82 10.24 5.60
N TYR A 79 0.13 9.80 6.65
CA TYR A 79 -1.33 9.64 6.66
C TYR A 79 -1.95 10.06 8.00
N ILE A 80 -3.25 10.26 8.00
CA ILE A 80 -4.06 10.47 9.20
C ILE A 80 -4.80 9.17 9.50
N SER A 81 -4.55 8.56 10.66
CA SER A 81 -5.26 7.35 11.10
C SER A 81 -6.62 7.68 11.70
N ALA A 82 -7.68 7.05 11.20
CA ALA A 82 -9.02 7.05 11.79
C ALA A 82 -9.31 5.80 12.64
N ASN A 83 -8.36 4.85 12.74
CA ASN A 83 -8.57 3.57 13.44
C ASN A 83 -8.96 3.76 14.91
N ALA A 84 -8.25 4.63 15.64
CA ALA A 84 -8.56 4.92 17.05
C ALA A 84 -9.96 5.52 17.23
N ALA A 85 -10.34 6.41 16.32
CA ALA A 85 -11.65 7.03 16.33
C ALA A 85 -12.75 5.98 16.09
N MET A 86 -12.56 5.07 15.12
CA MET A 86 -13.49 3.97 14.87
C MET A 86 -13.57 2.99 16.05
N GLU A 87 -12.43 2.62 16.65
CA GLU A 87 -12.37 1.71 17.80
C GLU A 87 -13.11 2.29 19.02
N SER A 88 -12.97 3.59 19.25
CA SER A 88 -13.61 4.29 20.37
C SER A 88 -15.10 4.59 20.16
N LEU A 89 -15.69 4.31 18.99
CA LEU A 89 -17.01 4.81 18.58
C LEU A 89 -18.15 4.44 19.56
N MET A 90 -18.02 3.30 20.23
CA MET A 90 -19.01 2.80 21.21
C MET A 90 -18.63 3.11 22.67
N SER A 91 -17.59 3.92 22.89
CA SER A 91 -17.07 4.28 24.21
C SER A 91 -17.37 5.73 24.56
N GLU A 92 -17.22 6.08 25.84
CA GLU A 92 -17.35 7.47 26.30
C GLU A 92 -16.29 8.41 25.68
N ALA A 93 -15.19 7.85 25.15
CA ALA A 93 -14.14 8.62 24.47
C ALA A 93 -14.47 8.96 23.00
N ALA A 94 -15.57 8.45 22.43
CA ALA A 94 -15.91 8.62 21.01
C ALA A 94 -15.89 10.09 20.56
N GLY A 95 -16.46 11.00 21.37
CA GLY A 95 -16.47 12.43 21.05
C GLY A 95 -15.06 13.03 20.99
N HIS A 96 -14.23 12.72 21.98
CA HIS A 96 -12.85 13.20 22.05
C HIS A 96 -12.00 12.70 20.88
N GLU A 97 -12.08 11.41 20.54
CA GLU A 97 -11.31 10.86 19.42
C GLU A 97 -11.79 11.39 18.06
N MET A 98 -13.10 11.61 17.89
CA MET A 98 -13.63 12.24 16.68
C MET A 98 -13.22 13.70 16.55
N ASP A 99 -13.24 14.46 17.64
CA ASP A 99 -12.79 15.86 17.65
C ASP A 99 -11.30 15.96 17.33
N ALA A 100 -10.47 15.08 17.90
CA ALA A 100 -9.05 15.00 17.60
C ALA A 100 -8.78 14.64 16.13
N LEU A 101 -9.55 13.70 15.57
CA LEU A 101 -9.46 13.33 14.15
C LEU A 101 -9.87 14.50 13.25
N ALA A 102 -10.98 15.16 13.55
CA ALA A 102 -11.48 16.31 12.80
C ALA A 102 -10.48 17.47 12.83
N ALA A 103 -9.84 17.73 13.98
CA ALA A 103 -8.81 18.75 14.11
C ALA A 103 -7.59 18.46 13.21
N LYS A 104 -7.11 17.20 13.17
CA LYS A 104 -6.00 16.80 12.27
C LYS A 104 -6.37 16.97 10.80
N VAL A 105 -7.58 16.54 10.40
CA VAL A 105 -8.07 16.67 9.02
C VAL A 105 -8.18 18.14 8.63
N LYS A 106 -8.74 18.98 9.50
CA LYS A 106 -8.86 20.42 9.28
C LYS A 106 -7.48 21.06 9.13
N ALA A 107 -6.53 20.75 10.01
CA ALA A 107 -5.16 21.27 9.92
C ALA A 107 -4.48 20.86 8.60
N ALA A 108 -4.63 19.61 8.15
CA ALA A 108 -4.09 19.15 6.87
C ALA A 108 -4.72 19.84 5.63
N ILE A 109 -5.92 20.41 5.77
CA ILE A 109 -6.60 21.16 4.70
C ILE A 109 -6.20 22.64 4.72
N GLU A 110 -6.13 23.24 5.91
CA GLU A 110 -6.04 24.71 6.09
C GLU A 110 -4.63 25.21 6.37
N ASP A 111 -3.75 24.38 6.94
CA ASP A 111 -2.36 24.75 7.29
C ASP A 111 -1.35 24.08 6.36
N GLU A 112 -0.60 24.90 5.62
CA GLU A 112 0.42 24.43 4.69
C GLU A 112 1.56 23.69 5.38
N ALA A 113 1.97 24.14 6.57
CA ALA A 113 3.08 23.50 7.30
C ALA A 113 2.69 22.08 7.75
N THR A 114 1.48 21.92 8.30
CA THR A 114 0.91 20.61 8.63
C THR A 114 0.82 19.71 7.40
N TRP A 115 0.26 20.21 6.29
CA TRP A 115 0.17 19.42 5.06
C TRP A 115 1.57 19.01 4.54
N ARG A 116 2.55 19.93 4.55
CA ARG A 116 3.93 19.63 4.17
C ARG A 116 4.55 18.55 5.03
N GLY A 117 4.25 18.52 6.34
CA GLY A 117 4.68 17.45 7.24
C GLY A 117 4.27 16.06 6.75
N TYR A 118 3.01 15.91 6.28
CA TYR A 118 2.50 14.63 5.77
C TYR A 118 3.13 14.19 4.43
N VAL A 119 3.74 15.11 3.68
CA VAL A 119 4.39 14.79 2.39
C VAL A 119 5.91 14.88 2.44
N ALA A 120 6.50 15.29 3.56
CA ALA A 120 7.94 15.51 3.71
C ALA A 120 8.76 14.23 3.48
N TRP A 121 8.19 13.06 3.76
CA TRP A 121 8.83 11.77 3.49
C TRP A 121 9.20 11.55 2.02
N ARG A 122 8.59 12.32 1.09
CA ARG A 122 8.88 12.26 -0.35
C ARG A 122 10.19 12.94 -0.72
N ASP A 123 10.67 13.84 0.13
CA ASP A 123 11.92 14.57 -0.07
C ASP A 123 13.13 13.77 0.46
N GLU A 124 12.88 12.65 1.14
CA GLU A 124 13.90 11.74 1.61
C GLU A 124 14.02 10.50 0.71
N PRO A 125 15.24 9.94 0.54
CA PRO A 125 15.41 8.63 -0.09
C PRO A 125 14.55 7.57 0.64
N LEU A 126 13.85 6.71 -0.12
CA LEU A 126 12.97 5.69 0.45
C LEU A 126 13.68 4.73 1.41
N GLU A 127 14.99 4.55 1.25
CA GLU A 127 15.87 3.78 2.13
C GLU A 127 16.00 4.37 3.54
N LYS A 128 15.62 5.63 3.73
CA LYS A 128 15.58 6.31 5.03
C LYS A 128 14.17 6.38 5.63
N VAL A 129 13.14 6.38 4.79
CA VAL A 129 11.73 6.38 5.22
C VAL A 129 11.45 5.18 6.13
N ASN A 130 10.84 5.44 7.29
CA ASN A 130 10.63 4.46 8.37
C ASN A 130 11.93 3.73 8.79
N GLY A 131 13.09 4.40 8.76
CA GLY A 131 14.39 3.77 9.04
C GLY A 131 14.79 2.70 8.01
N GLY A 132 14.29 2.82 6.78
CA GLY A 132 14.50 1.88 5.67
C GLY A 132 13.69 0.59 5.77
N ALA A 133 12.78 0.49 6.74
CA ALA A 133 11.94 -0.70 6.90
C ALA A 133 11.06 -0.94 5.68
N LEU A 134 10.57 0.14 5.06
CA LEU A 134 9.73 0.07 3.86
C LEU A 134 10.47 -0.58 2.69
N VAL A 135 11.67 -0.09 2.37
CA VAL A 135 12.50 -0.69 1.31
C VAL A 135 12.89 -2.12 1.68
N ARG A 136 13.32 -2.42 2.91
CA ARG A 136 13.65 -3.80 3.29
C ARG A 136 12.47 -4.76 3.13
N ARG A 137 11.26 -4.32 3.46
CA ARG A 137 10.03 -5.11 3.32
C ARG A 137 9.66 -5.36 1.86
N TRP A 138 9.89 -4.38 0.99
CA TRP A 138 9.46 -4.41 -0.42
C TRP A 138 10.60 -4.52 -1.44
N ALA A 139 11.85 -4.71 -1.02
CA ALA A 139 13.01 -4.74 -1.92
C ALA A 139 12.93 -5.83 -3.01
N TRP A 140 12.06 -6.83 -2.80
CA TRP A 140 11.79 -7.90 -3.73
C TRP A 140 10.72 -7.58 -4.79
N SER A 141 10.00 -6.47 -4.65
CA SER A 141 8.94 -6.02 -5.57
C SER A 141 9.47 -5.09 -6.67
N ASP A 142 10.76 -5.16 -6.99
CA ASP A 142 11.41 -4.45 -8.09
C ASP A 142 10.84 -4.80 -9.48
N THR A 143 9.99 -5.82 -9.54
CA THR A 143 9.29 -6.29 -10.74
C THR A 143 7.78 -6.05 -10.58
N VAL A 144 7.14 -5.62 -11.68
CA VAL A 144 5.75 -5.09 -11.76
C VAL A 144 4.67 -6.07 -11.27
N VAL A 145 5.01 -7.33 -11.01
CA VAL A 145 4.07 -8.36 -10.54
C VAL A 145 4.77 -9.33 -9.59
N GLY A 146 4.16 -9.56 -8.42
CA GLY A 146 4.57 -10.62 -7.47
C GLY A 146 4.59 -12.04 -8.06
N LEU A 147 4.13 -12.22 -9.30
CA LEU A 147 4.25 -13.43 -10.10
C LEU A 147 5.71 -13.89 -10.21
N CYS A 148 6.67 -12.98 -10.32
CA CYS A 148 8.09 -13.33 -10.38
C CYS A 148 8.57 -14.06 -9.11
N ARG A 149 8.04 -13.67 -7.93
CA ARG A 149 8.34 -14.32 -6.65
C ARG A 149 7.81 -15.75 -6.62
N LEU A 150 6.57 -15.97 -7.07
CA LEU A 150 5.98 -17.30 -7.16
C LEU A 150 6.77 -18.20 -8.14
N CYS A 151 7.18 -17.67 -9.29
CA CYS A 151 8.02 -18.40 -10.24
C CYS A 151 9.37 -18.78 -9.65
N ARG A 152 10.03 -17.86 -8.93
CA ARG A 152 11.30 -18.13 -8.23
C ARG A 152 11.11 -19.16 -7.12
N PHE A 153 10.04 -19.05 -6.33
CA PHE A 153 9.74 -20.03 -5.29
C PHE A 153 9.49 -21.42 -5.89
N ALA A 154 8.67 -21.52 -6.95
CA ALA A 154 8.45 -22.77 -7.67
C ALA A 154 9.75 -23.35 -8.24
N TYR A 155 10.63 -22.50 -8.81
CA TYR A 155 11.96 -22.93 -9.25
C TYR A 155 12.78 -23.51 -8.09
N ALA A 156 12.79 -22.84 -6.93
CA ALA A 156 13.50 -23.30 -5.74
C ALA A 156 12.97 -24.63 -5.20
N GLN A 157 11.67 -24.90 -5.33
CA GLN A 157 11.07 -26.17 -4.89
C GLN A 157 11.29 -27.32 -5.89
N LEU A 158 11.42 -27.02 -7.18
CA LEU A 158 11.43 -28.02 -8.25
C LEU A 158 12.83 -28.29 -8.83
N THR A 159 13.83 -27.49 -8.48
CA THR A 159 15.17 -27.57 -9.06
C THR A 159 16.16 -28.21 -8.08
N PRO A 160 16.80 -29.33 -8.44
CA PRO A 160 17.86 -29.95 -7.65
C PRO A 160 18.94 -28.95 -7.24
N GLY A 161 19.22 -28.84 -5.95
CA GLY A 161 20.25 -27.95 -5.40
C GLY A 161 19.90 -26.46 -5.42
N ALA A 162 18.70 -26.08 -5.85
CA ALA A 162 18.17 -24.75 -5.58
C ALA A 162 17.58 -24.69 -4.16
N ARG A 163 17.56 -23.49 -3.57
CA ARG A 163 16.86 -23.24 -2.32
C ARG A 163 16.23 -21.86 -2.33
N TRP A 164 15.23 -21.69 -1.48
CA TRP A 164 14.61 -20.40 -1.26
C TRP A 164 15.39 -19.58 -0.23
N ASP A 165 15.85 -18.40 -0.62
CA ASP A 165 16.40 -17.42 0.33
C ASP A 165 15.26 -16.53 0.82
N GLN A 166 14.79 -16.79 2.05
CA GLN A 166 13.70 -16.05 2.67
C GLN A 166 14.03 -14.57 2.92
N ARG A 167 15.31 -14.21 3.03
CA ARG A 167 15.70 -12.81 3.26
C ARG A 167 15.72 -12.03 1.96
N LEU A 168 16.25 -12.63 0.91
CA LEU A 168 16.35 -12.00 -0.41
C LEU A 168 15.07 -12.14 -1.23
N GLN A 169 14.18 -13.07 -0.85
CA GLN A 169 12.99 -13.44 -1.63
C GLN A 169 13.36 -13.86 -3.06
N GLN A 170 14.44 -14.62 -3.17
CA GLN A 170 15.04 -15.09 -4.42
C GLN A 170 15.32 -16.60 -4.34
N ALA A 171 15.29 -17.27 -5.49
CA ALA A 171 15.87 -18.60 -5.60
C ALA A 171 17.39 -18.48 -5.74
N VAL A 172 18.13 -19.30 -5.01
CA VAL A 172 19.60 -19.35 -5.10
C VAL A 172 20.07 -20.77 -5.36
N GLY A 173 21.10 -20.92 -6.18
CA GLY A 173 21.61 -22.22 -6.61
C GLY A 173 20.69 -22.93 -7.60
N GLY A 174 20.97 -24.21 -7.82
CA GLY A 174 20.29 -25.04 -8.81
C GLY A 174 20.88 -24.95 -10.20
N ALA A 175 20.60 -25.97 -11.01
CA ALA A 175 20.96 -26.02 -12.42
C ALA A 175 19.69 -26.04 -13.25
N SER A 176 19.59 -25.13 -14.23
CA SER A 176 18.51 -25.15 -15.23
C SER A 176 18.39 -26.55 -15.83
N PRO A 177 17.17 -27.08 -15.98
CA PRO A 177 17.00 -28.38 -16.58
C PRO A 177 17.53 -28.37 -18.03
N PRO A 178 18.04 -29.51 -18.52
CA PRO A 178 18.43 -29.64 -19.93
C PRO A 178 17.21 -29.43 -20.83
N ALA A 179 17.45 -29.10 -22.10
CA ALA A 179 16.38 -28.99 -23.09
C ALA A 179 15.52 -30.27 -23.11
N ARG A 180 14.20 -30.12 -23.29
CA ARG A 180 13.23 -31.24 -23.23
C ARG A 180 13.43 -32.29 -24.32
N GLU A 181 14.26 -32.00 -25.30
CA GLU A 181 14.57 -32.83 -26.46
C GLU A 181 15.42 -34.06 -26.09
N ASP A 182 16.18 -33.99 -24.98
CA ASP A 182 16.91 -35.13 -24.42
C ASP A 182 16.14 -35.75 -23.25
N ALA A 183 15.29 -36.72 -23.58
CA ALA A 183 14.42 -37.40 -22.62
C ALA A 183 15.20 -38.12 -21.50
N ALA A 184 16.40 -38.63 -21.78
CA ALA A 184 17.23 -39.33 -20.79
C ALA A 184 17.85 -38.34 -19.79
N ALA A 185 18.39 -37.23 -20.29
CA ALA A 185 18.91 -36.14 -19.45
C ALA A 185 17.81 -35.49 -18.61
N TRP A 186 16.62 -35.28 -19.18
CA TRP A 186 15.46 -34.75 -18.45
C TRP A 186 15.00 -35.68 -17.32
N ALA A 187 14.89 -36.99 -17.58
CA ALA A 187 14.52 -37.98 -16.57
C ALA A 187 15.57 -38.11 -15.46
N ALA A 188 16.86 -38.01 -15.80
CA ALA A 188 17.94 -38.02 -14.82
C ALA A 188 17.96 -36.76 -13.95
N TRP A 189 17.68 -35.59 -14.52
CA TRP A 189 17.58 -34.33 -13.78
C TRP A 189 16.44 -34.36 -12.75
N ARG A 190 15.24 -34.84 -13.12
CA ARG A 190 14.09 -34.93 -12.19
C ARG A 190 14.33 -35.83 -10.98
N ARG A 191 15.14 -36.88 -11.14
CA ARG A 191 15.46 -37.82 -10.04
C ARG A 191 16.44 -37.25 -9.01
N ARG A 192 17.07 -36.10 -9.30
CA ARG A 192 17.98 -35.40 -8.39
C ARG A 192 17.27 -34.35 -7.53
N ALA A 193 15.98 -34.08 -7.80
CA ALA A 193 15.17 -33.06 -7.13
C ALA A 193 14.60 -33.61 -5.83
#